data_AF-A0A633DIN1-F1
#
_entry.id   AF-A0A633DIN1-F1
#
_cell.length_a   1.000
_cell.length_b   1.000
_cell.length_c   1.000
_cell.angle_alpha   90.00
_cell.angle_beta   90.00
_cell.angle_gamma   90.00
#
_symmetry.space_group_name_H-M   'P 1'
#
loop_
_entity.id
_entity.type
_entity.pdbx_description
1 polymer ?
#
loop_
_entity_poly.entity_id
_entity_poly.type
_entity_poly.pdbx_seq_one_letter_code
_entity_poly.pdbx_strand_id
1 'polypeptide(L)'
;MKDPILVKQLELMDELCQKELSQPLENFPPQAFSSEEAQSCFWPLGEFFRPYIHQIETVHYRKQAEPDANRAIRDFVLYKKKWNNLPLIVWRVLFERYRQLQAVITLNIAAGNHRFMVLPVGVSNPLKLRFAVAGQLYAMKLPYKVNDQSLPDIDSLLAHQPPALH
;
A
#
# COMPACT_ATOMS: atom_id res chain seq x y z
N MET A 1 19.09 -10.24 -12.32
CA MET A 1 18.73 -8.80 -12.30
C MET A 1 17.75 -8.62 -11.14
N LYS A 2 18.04 -7.77 -10.14
CA LYS A 2 17.14 -7.56 -9.00
C LYS A 2 15.82 -6.93 -9.50
N ASP A 3 14.68 -7.35 -8.95
CA ASP A 3 13.37 -6.77 -9.27
C ASP A 3 13.39 -5.25 -8.95
N PRO A 4 13.10 -4.36 -9.91
CA PRO A 4 13.13 -2.91 -9.69
C PRO A 4 12.17 -2.43 -8.60
N ILE A 5 11.08 -3.16 -8.31
CA ILE A 5 10.17 -2.83 -7.21
C ILE A 5 10.84 -3.13 -5.88
N LEU A 6 11.46 -4.32 -5.77
CA LEU A 6 12.16 -4.73 -4.56
C LEU A 6 13.30 -3.77 -4.21
N VAL A 7 14.03 -3.26 -5.20
CA VAL A 7 15.07 -2.25 -4.99
C VAL A 7 14.50 -0.99 -4.32
N LYS A 8 13.39 -0.45 -4.84
CA LYS A 8 12.73 0.74 -4.27
C LYS A 8 12.22 0.51 -2.85
N GLN A 9 11.72 -0.69 -2.56
CA GLN A 9 11.26 -1.06 -1.22
C GLN A 9 12.41 -1.13 -0.23
N LEU A 10 13.52 -1.76 -0.63
CA LEU A 10 14.74 -1.83 0.17
C LEU A 10 15.36 -0.45 0.41
N GLU A 11 15.40 0.41 -0.61
CA GLU A 11 15.86 1.81 -0.47
C GLU A 11 15.02 2.57 0.57
N LEU A 12 13.68 2.46 0.50
CA LEU A 12 12.82 3.13 1.48
C LEU A 12 12.98 2.55 2.90
N MET A 13 13.22 1.24 3.04
CA MET A 13 13.51 0.60 4.32
C MET A 13 14.87 1.05 4.87
N ASP A 14 15.89 1.18 4.04
CA ASP A 14 17.20 1.69 4.44
C ASP A 14 17.11 3.14 4.90
N GLU A 15 16.39 4.00 4.16
CA GLU A 15 16.13 5.37 4.59
C GLU A 15 15.41 5.45 5.95
N LEU A 16 14.47 4.53 6.21
CA LEU A 16 13.82 4.43 7.52
C LEU A 16 14.81 4.02 8.62
N CYS A 17 15.67 3.03 8.36
CA CYS A 17 16.73 2.61 9.28
C CYS A 17 17.69 3.77 9.59
N GLN A 18 18.16 4.49 8.57
CA GLN A 18 19.02 5.66 8.76
C GLN A 18 18.31 6.73 9.61
N LYS A 19 17.04 7.00 9.33
CA LYS A 19 16.28 8.05 10.02
C LYS A 19 15.98 7.73 11.49
N GLU A 20 15.56 6.51 11.80
CA GLU A 20 15.06 6.16 13.14
C GLU A 20 16.10 5.44 14.00
N LEU A 21 17.06 4.77 13.37
CA LEU A 21 18.03 3.90 14.04
C LEU A 21 19.49 4.33 13.81
N SER A 22 19.75 5.32 12.96
CA SER A 22 21.09 5.84 12.64
C SER A 22 22.07 4.75 12.17
N GLN A 23 21.55 3.72 11.49
CA GLN A 23 22.32 2.60 10.98
C GLN A 23 21.74 2.14 9.63
N PRO A 24 22.55 1.55 8.73
CA PRO A 24 22.07 0.96 7.49
C PRO A 24 21.24 -0.30 7.72
N LEU A 25 20.37 -0.63 6.76
CA LEU A 25 19.52 -1.82 6.78
C LEU A 25 20.32 -3.12 6.95
N GLU A 26 21.52 -3.18 6.37
CA GLU A 26 22.41 -4.35 6.39
C GLU A 26 22.84 -4.77 7.81
N ASN A 27 22.81 -3.85 8.78
CA ASN A 27 23.17 -4.13 10.16
C ASN A 27 22.06 -4.85 10.93
N PHE A 28 20.86 -4.95 10.36
CA PHE A 28 19.71 -5.55 11.02
C PHE A 28 19.45 -6.96 10.48
N PRO A 29 19.47 -7.99 11.33
CA PRO A 29 19.20 -9.35 10.88
C PRO A 29 17.75 -9.47 10.39
N PRO A 30 17.52 -10.12 9.24
CA PRO A 30 16.19 -10.34 8.71
C PRO A 30 15.36 -11.22 9.65
N GLN A 31 14.18 -10.75 10.04
CA GLN A 31 13.22 -11.48 10.85
C GLN A 31 12.02 -11.86 9.99
N ALA A 32 11.74 -13.16 9.92
CA ALA A 32 10.57 -13.67 9.21
C ALA A 32 9.30 -13.42 10.03
N PHE A 33 8.24 -13.01 9.35
CA PHE A 33 6.90 -12.85 9.90
C PHE A 33 5.98 -13.88 9.27
N SER A 34 5.15 -14.53 10.08
CA SER A 34 4.07 -15.39 9.62
C SER A 34 2.95 -14.58 8.95
N SER A 35 2.03 -15.28 8.28
CA SER A 35 0.87 -14.63 7.67
C SER A 35 -0.07 -14.03 8.72
N GLU A 36 -0.21 -14.67 9.89
CA GLU A 36 -0.98 -14.18 11.03
C GLU A 36 -0.33 -12.94 11.69
N GLU A 37 1.00 -12.95 11.81
CA GLU A 37 1.76 -11.79 12.29
C GLU A 37 1.67 -10.62 11.32
N ALA A 38 1.72 -10.89 10.01
CA ALA A 38 1.49 -9.88 8.98
C ALA A 38 0.07 -9.30 9.05
N GLN A 39 -0.96 -10.15 9.17
CA GLN A 39 -2.35 -9.70 9.33
C GLN A 39 -2.48 -8.73 10.52
N SER A 40 -1.95 -9.13 11.69
CA SER A 40 -1.96 -8.31 12.90
C SER A 40 -1.16 -7.01 12.73
N CYS A 41 -0.06 -7.05 11.99
CA CYS A 41 0.76 -5.88 11.70
C CYS A 41 0.02 -4.85 10.84
N PHE A 42 -0.72 -5.29 9.81
CA PHE A 42 -1.40 -4.39 8.88
C PHE A 42 -2.80 -3.97 9.33
N TRP A 43 -3.41 -4.68 10.27
CA TRP A 43 -4.76 -4.37 10.77
C TRP A 43 -4.98 -2.88 11.11
N PRO A 44 -4.05 -2.18 11.80
CA PRO A 44 -4.23 -0.76 12.12
C PRO A 44 -4.37 0.17 10.90
N LEU A 45 -3.87 -0.25 9.73
CA LEU A 45 -3.98 0.54 8.50
C LEU A 45 -5.42 0.59 7.98
N GLY A 46 -6.23 -0.43 8.28
CA GLY A 46 -7.66 -0.45 7.96
C GLY A 46 -8.44 0.72 8.58
N GLU A 47 -8.02 1.18 9.75
CA GLU A 47 -8.61 2.33 10.45
C GLU A 47 -8.49 3.63 9.66
N PHE A 48 -7.48 3.75 8.79
CA PHE A 48 -7.29 4.97 7.99
C PHE A 48 -8.37 5.08 6.92
N PHE A 49 -8.83 3.95 6.39
CA PHE A 49 -9.81 3.90 5.31
C PHE A 49 -11.26 3.94 5.80
N ARG A 50 -11.53 3.44 7.02
CA ARG A 50 -12.90 3.28 7.54
C ARG A 50 -13.77 4.53 7.39
N PRO A 51 -13.31 5.76 7.67
CA PRO A 51 -14.15 6.96 7.55
C PRO A 51 -14.51 7.32 6.10
N TYR A 52 -13.73 6.85 5.12
CA TYR A 52 -13.80 7.27 3.72
C TYR A 52 -14.21 6.14 2.77
N ILE A 53 -14.46 4.92 3.26
CA ILE A 53 -14.64 3.73 2.41
C ILE A 53 -15.72 3.93 1.34
N HIS A 54 -16.88 4.49 1.71
CA HIS A 54 -17.97 4.75 0.78
C HIS A 54 -17.60 5.77 -0.31
N GLN A 55 -16.75 6.76 0.00
CA GLN A 55 -16.28 7.74 -0.98
C GLN A 55 -15.16 7.16 -1.85
N ILE A 56 -14.35 6.27 -1.31
CA ILE A 56 -13.27 5.60 -2.05
C ILE A 56 -13.85 4.65 -3.10
N GLU A 57 -14.93 3.93 -2.76
CA GLU A 57 -15.55 2.95 -3.65
C GLU A 57 -16.30 3.56 -4.85
N THR A 58 -16.64 4.85 -4.80
CA THR A 58 -17.25 5.54 -5.95
C THR A 58 -16.22 6.00 -6.98
N VAL A 59 -14.93 5.96 -6.67
CA VAL A 59 -13.86 6.45 -7.52
C VAL A 59 -13.18 5.30 -8.27
N HIS A 60 -13.11 5.42 -9.59
CA HIS A 60 -12.38 4.49 -10.45
C HIS A 60 -10.88 4.48 -10.14
N TYR A 61 -10.27 3.29 -10.19
CA TYR A 61 -8.82 3.20 -10.05
C TYR A 61 -8.10 3.79 -11.26
N ARG A 62 -7.16 4.70 -11.03
CA ARG A 62 -6.33 5.30 -12.09
C ARG A 62 -4.85 5.09 -11.80
N LYS A 63 -4.15 4.39 -12.70
CA LYS A 63 -2.70 4.13 -12.62
C LYS A 63 -1.88 5.41 -12.51
N GLN A 64 -2.37 6.51 -13.10
CA GLN A 64 -1.72 7.82 -13.08
C GLN A 64 -1.60 8.39 -11.65
N ALA A 65 -2.40 7.92 -10.70
CA ALA A 65 -2.34 8.33 -9.30
C ALA A 65 -1.37 7.47 -8.44
N GLU A 66 -0.80 6.40 -8.99
CA GLU A 66 0.17 5.57 -8.27
C GLU A 66 1.42 6.32 -7.78
N PRO A 67 2.01 7.27 -8.53
CA PRO A 67 3.14 8.06 -8.04
C PRO A 67 2.81 8.87 -6.78
N ASP A 68 1.60 9.44 -6.71
CA ASP A 68 1.16 10.19 -5.53
C ASP A 68 0.84 9.28 -4.35
N ALA A 69 0.30 8.08 -4.61
CA ALA A 69 0.15 7.04 -3.58
C ALA A 69 1.52 6.59 -3.04
N ASN A 70 2.53 6.44 -3.91
CA ASN A 70 3.90 6.16 -3.49
C ASN A 70 4.47 7.28 -2.62
N ARG A 71 4.22 8.54 -2.97
CA ARG A 71 4.62 9.70 -2.16
C ARG A 71 3.95 9.68 -0.78
N ALA A 72 2.65 9.41 -0.72
CA ALA A 72 1.91 9.31 0.53
C ALA A 72 2.39 8.15 1.43
N ILE A 73 2.75 7.01 0.83
CA ILE A 73 3.36 5.89 1.57
C ILE A 73 4.72 6.27 2.10
N ARG A 74 5.60 6.86 1.27
CA ARG A 74 6.91 7.33 1.71
C ARG A 74 6.79 8.33 2.85
N ASP A 75 5.85 9.27 2.75
CA ASP A 75 5.61 10.28 3.78
C ASP A 75 5.09 9.67 5.10
N PHE A 76 4.22 8.67 5.03
CA PHE A 76 3.82 7.88 6.19
C PHE A 76 5.01 7.13 6.79
N VAL A 77 5.78 6.44 5.95
CA VAL A 77 6.93 5.63 6.35
C VAL A 77 8.01 6.47 6.98
N LEU A 78 8.37 7.64 6.44
CA LEU A 78 9.48 8.43 6.96
C LEU A 78 9.04 9.45 8.01
N TYR A 79 7.85 10.03 7.89
CA TYR A 79 7.45 11.18 8.71
C TYR A 79 6.18 10.93 9.54
N LYS A 80 5.64 9.71 9.54
CA LYS A 80 4.39 9.36 10.26
C LYS A 80 3.20 10.24 9.85
N LYS A 81 3.24 10.81 8.63
CA LYS A 81 2.15 11.64 8.12
C LYS A 81 0.92 10.76 7.88
N LYS A 82 -0.22 11.20 8.41
CA LYS A 82 -1.53 10.57 8.16
C LYS A 82 -2.02 10.94 6.75
N TRP A 83 -2.95 10.16 6.22
CA TRP A 83 -3.52 10.33 4.88
C TRP A 83 -4.75 11.26 4.82
N ASN A 84 -5.00 12.02 5.87
CA ASN A 84 -6.22 12.82 6.06
C ASN A 84 -6.52 13.87 4.97
N ASN A 85 -5.53 14.30 4.19
CA ASN A 85 -5.69 15.36 3.18
C ASN A 85 -5.29 14.92 1.76
N LEU A 86 -5.38 13.62 1.45
CA LEU A 86 -5.09 13.13 0.10
C LEU A 86 -6.31 13.28 -0.82
N PRO A 87 -6.10 13.53 -2.13
CA PRO A 87 -7.17 13.43 -3.12
C PRO A 87 -7.81 12.04 -3.09
N LEU A 88 -9.13 11.94 -3.30
CA LEU A 88 -9.86 10.67 -3.28
C LEU A 88 -9.28 9.62 -4.25
N ILE A 89 -8.76 10.06 -5.40
CA ILE A 89 -8.12 9.16 -6.37
C ILE A 89 -6.84 8.50 -5.82
N VAL A 90 -6.10 9.19 -4.94
CA VAL A 90 -4.92 8.64 -4.26
C VAL A 90 -5.37 7.66 -3.19
N TRP A 91 -6.41 8.00 -2.43
CA TRP A 91 -7.03 7.09 -1.47
C TRP A 91 -7.50 5.79 -2.13
N ARG A 92 -8.08 5.86 -3.33
CA ARG A 92 -8.48 4.69 -4.12
C ARG A 92 -7.31 3.75 -4.39
N VAL A 93 -6.15 4.29 -4.81
CA VAL A 93 -4.95 3.46 -5.04
C VAL A 93 -4.44 2.83 -3.74
N LEU A 94 -4.36 3.61 -2.66
CA LEU A 94 -3.91 3.12 -1.35
C LEU A 94 -4.82 2.02 -0.80
N PHE A 95 -6.14 2.20 -0.94
CA PHE A 95 -7.13 1.23 -0.51
C PHE A 95 -7.06 -0.05 -1.33
N GLU A 96 -6.89 0.06 -2.66
CA GLU A 96 -6.77 -1.12 -3.52
C GLU A 96 -5.54 -1.96 -3.16
N ARG A 97 -4.39 -1.32 -2.93
CA ARG A 97 -3.18 -2.01 -2.46
C ARG A 97 -3.38 -2.69 -1.11
N TYR A 98 -3.99 -2.00 -0.15
CA TYR A 98 -4.32 -2.57 1.15
C TYR A 98 -5.27 -3.77 1.03
N ARG A 99 -6.37 -3.64 0.29
CA ARG A 99 -7.37 -4.70 0.08
C ARG A 99 -6.74 -5.93 -0.55
N GLN A 100 -5.96 -5.75 -1.62
CA GLN A 100 -5.32 -6.87 -2.28
C GLN A 100 -4.22 -7.51 -1.42
N LEU A 101 -3.49 -6.72 -0.63
CA LEU A 101 -2.55 -7.27 0.35
C LEU A 101 -3.27 -8.13 1.40
N GLN A 102 -4.40 -7.66 1.94
CA GLN A 102 -5.21 -8.46 2.87
C GLN A 102 -5.66 -9.78 2.24
N ALA A 103 -6.11 -9.76 0.97
CA ALA A 103 -6.47 -10.99 0.25
C ALA A 103 -5.29 -11.95 0.10
N VAL A 104 -4.09 -11.45 -0.23
CA VAL A 104 -2.88 -12.28 -0.32
C VAL A 104 -2.51 -12.88 1.05
N ILE A 105 -2.60 -12.11 2.14
CA ILE A 105 -2.37 -12.60 3.50
C ILE A 105 -3.35 -13.72 3.83
N THR A 106 -4.65 -13.52 3.62
CA THR A 106 -5.69 -14.52 3.91
C THR A 106 -5.48 -15.81 3.12
N LEU A 107 -5.09 -15.73 1.85
CA LEU A 107 -4.78 -16.92 1.05
C LEU A 107 -3.53 -17.66 1.55
N ASN A 108 -2.51 -16.94 2.02
CA ASN A 108 -1.34 -17.56 2.61
C ASN A 108 -1.67 -18.27 3.93
N ILE A 109 -2.54 -17.70 4.77
CA ILE A 109 -3.04 -18.36 5.98
C ILE A 109 -3.79 -19.65 5.60
N ALA A 110 -4.71 -19.58 4.64
CA ALA A 110 -5.49 -20.75 4.19
C ALA A 110 -4.60 -21.85 3.60
N ALA A 111 -3.49 -21.49 2.95
CA ALA A 111 -2.51 -22.41 2.41
C ALA A 111 -1.54 -23.00 3.45
N GLY A 112 -1.58 -22.54 4.71
CA GLY A 112 -0.62 -22.95 5.74
C GLY A 112 0.79 -22.37 5.55
N ASN A 113 0.91 -21.24 4.82
CA ASN A 113 2.21 -20.60 4.63
C ASN A 113 2.62 -19.84 5.89
N HIS A 114 3.56 -20.43 6.63
CA HIS A 114 4.08 -19.89 7.88
C HIS A 114 5.12 -18.77 7.71
N ARG A 115 5.48 -18.40 6.47
CA ARG A 115 6.41 -17.31 6.16
C ARG A 115 5.81 -16.41 5.09
N PHE A 116 5.55 -15.16 5.44
CA PHE A 116 4.89 -14.19 4.57
C PHE A 116 5.82 -13.05 4.14
N MET A 117 6.45 -12.38 5.11
CA MET A 117 7.35 -11.25 4.86
C MET A 117 8.57 -11.32 5.76
N VAL A 118 9.60 -10.54 5.40
CA VAL A 118 10.84 -10.41 6.17
C VAL A 118 11.07 -8.94 6.48
N LEU A 119 11.29 -8.60 7.74
CA LEU A 119 11.54 -7.24 8.22
C LEU A 119 12.85 -7.17 9.02
N PRO A 120 13.51 -6.00 9.08
CA PRO A 120 14.74 -5.81 9.88
C PRO A 120 14.47 -5.67 11.39
N VAL A 121 13.20 -5.72 11.80
CA VAL A 121 12.78 -5.53 13.19
C VAL A 121 11.75 -6.58 13.58
N GLY A 122 11.71 -6.93 14.86
CA GLY A 122 10.77 -7.94 15.38
C GLY A 122 9.36 -7.41 15.63
N VAL A 123 8.45 -8.33 15.95
CA VAL A 123 7.01 -8.10 16.13
C VAL A 123 6.68 -7.09 17.23
N SER A 124 7.51 -6.94 18.25
CA SER A 124 7.29 -5.95 19.32
C SER A 124 7.84 -4.56 18.99
N ASN A 125 8.54 -4.40 17.86
CA ASN A 125 9.19 -3.14 17.51
C ASN A 125 8.14 -2.08 17.06
N PRO A 126 8.20 -0.84 17.56
CA PRO A 126 7.26 0.22 17.17
C PRO A 126 7.35 0.62 15.68
N LEU A 127 8.45 0.31 15.00
CA LEU A 127 8.65 0.59 13.57
C LEU A 127 8.07 -0.49 12.64
N LYS A 128 7.62 -1.64 13.18
CA LYS A 128 7.21 -2.81 12.37
C LYS A 128 6.21 -2.46 11.27
N LEU A 129 5.19 -1.64 11.57
CA LEU A 129 4.17 -1.24 10.61
C LEU A 129 4.79 -0.40 9.48
N ARG A 130 5.73 0.49 9.80
CA ARG A 130 6.38 1.35 8.79
C ARG A 130 7.28 0.52 7.88
N PHE A 131 8.03 -0.45 8.42
CA PHE A 131 8.80 -1.40 7.60
C PHE A 131 7.88 -2.30 6.76
N ALA A 132 6.79 -2.82 7.32
CA ALA A 132 5.84 -3.65 6.60
C ALA A 132 5.17 -2.88 5.45
N VAL A 133 4.76 -1.62 5.69
CA VAL A 133 4.20 -0.74 4.66
C VAL A 133 5.23 -0.42 3.57
N ALA A 134 6.49 -0.17 3.94
CA ALA A 134 7.57 0.02 2.96
C ALA A 134 7.81 -1.25 2.12
N GLY A 135 7.83 -2.43 2.74
CA GLY A 135 8.11 -3.69 2.06
C GLY A 135 6.95 -4.26 1.23
N GLN A 136 5.69 -3.95 1.57
CA GLN A 136 4.53 -4.59 0.95
C GLN A 136 3.64 -3.65 0.14
N LEU A 137 3.57 -2.36 0.50
CA LEU A 137 2.66 -1.41 -0.15
C LEU A 137 3.37 -0.36 -1.03
N TYR A 138 4.63 -0.03 -0.72
CA TYR A 138 5.40 0.93 -1.51
C TYR A 138 5.71 0.37 -2.89
N ALA A 139 5.39 1.15 -3.93
CA ALA A 139 5.53 0.75 -5.34
C ALA A 139 4.90 -0.62 -5.68
N MET A 140 3.92 -1.07 -4.89
CA MET A 140 3.30 -2.37 -5.03
C MET A 140 2.67 -2.52 -6.43
N LYS A 141 3.12 -3.57 -7.13
CA LYS A 141 2.37 -4.12 -8.27
C LYS A 141 1.20 -4.91 -7.71
N LEU A 142 -0.01 -4.58 -8.16
CA LEU A 142 -1.22 -5.26 -7.71
C LEU A 142 -1.19 -6.75 -8.14
N PRO A 143 -1.39 -7.70 -7.20
CA PRO A 143 -1.41 -9.13 -7.50
C PRO A 143 -2.65 -9.56 -8.31
N TYR A 144 -3.74 -8.81 -8.22
CA TYR A 144 -5.00 -9.09 -8.91
C TYR A 144 -5.43 -7.90 -9.78
N LYS A 145 -6.26 -8.19 -10.78
CA LYS A 145 -6.94 -7.13 -11.54
C LYS A 145 -7.82 -6.31 -10.60
N VAL A 146 -7.83 -5.00 -10.80
CA VAL A 146 -8.72 -4.12 -10.05
C VAL A 146 -10.16 -4.45 -10.44
N ASN A 147 -10.99 -4.73 -9.43
CA ASN A 147 -12.43 -4.83 -9.59
C ASN A 147 -13.05 -3.44 -9.40
N ASP A 148 -13.27 -2.73 -10.50
CA ASP A 148 -13.98 -1.44 -10.52
C ASP A 148 -15.49 -1.72 -10.67
N GLN A 149 -16.19 -1.71 -9.55
CA GLN A 149 -17.65 -1.75 -9.48
C GLN A 149 -18.24 -0.35 -9.28
N SER A 150 -17.44 0.71 -9.43
CA SER A 150 -17.95 2.08 -9.37
C SER A 150 -19.00 2.31 -10.46
N LEU A 151 -19.97 3.15 -10.14
CA LEU A 151 -21.02 3.59 -11.07
C LEU A 151 -20.37 4.04 -12.40
N PRO A 152 -21.02 3.79 -13.55
CA PRO A 152 -20.46 4.14 -14.85
C PRO A 152 -19.99 5.59 -14.86
N ASP A 153 -18.74 5.78 -15.29
CA ASP A 153 -18.03 7.05 -15.35
C ASP A 153 -18.85 8.05 -16.19
N ILE A 154 -19.47 9.05 -15.54
CA ILE A 154 -20.28 10.07 -16.23
C ILE A 154 -19.41 10.84 -17.24
N ASP A 155 -18.11 10.98 -16.95
CA ASP A 155 -17.13 11.60 -17.85
C ASP A 155 -16.98 10.80 -19.17
N SER A 156 -17.09 9.46 -19.10
CA SER A 156 -17.08 8.61 -20.31
C SER A 156 -18.41 8.69 -21.08
N LEU A 157 -19.52 8.98 -20.41
CA LEU A 157 -20.82 9.19 -21.06
C LEU A 157 -20.90 10.54 -21.80
N LEU A 158 -20.22 11.57 -21.29
CA LEU A 158 -20.16 12.90 -21.91
C LEU A 158 -19.11 12.99 -23.03
N ALA A 159 -18.05 12.17 -22.99
CA ALA A 159 -17.05 12.10 -24.07
C ALA A 159 -17.61 11.61 -25.42
N HIS A 160 -18.81 11.02 -25.43
CA HIS A 160 -19.50 10.54 -26.63
C HIS A 160 -20.64 11.45 -27.11
N GLN A 161 -20.82 12.64 -26.54
CA GLN A 161 -21.75 13.61 -27.13
C GLN A 161 -21.11 14.22 -28.39
N PRO A 162 -21.70 14.03 -29.59
CA PRO A 162 -21.27 14.78 -30.76
C PRO A 162 -21.46 16.28 -30.50
N PRO A 163 -20.58 17.14 -31.04
CA PRO A 163 -20.69 18.58 -30.81
C PRO A 163 -22.06 19.07 -31.27
N ALA A 164 -22.70 19.86 -30.41
CA ALA A 164 -23.97 20.50 -30.72
C ALA A 164 -23.82 21.28 -32.04
N LEU A 165 -24.64 20.92 -33.02
CA LEU A 165 -24.74 21.64 -34.29
C LEU A 165 -25.25 23.06 -33.99
N HIS A 166 -24.37 24.05 -34.17
CA HIS A 166 -24.73 25.46 -34.29
C HIS A 166 -25.11 25.79 -35.73
#